data_AF-A0A3P7J2T1-F1
#
_entry.id   AF-A0A3P7J2T1-F1
#
_cell.length_a   1.000
_cell.length_b   1.000
_cell.length_c   1.000
_cell.angle_alpha   90.00
_cell.angle_beta   90.00
_cell.angle_gamma   90.00
#
_symmetry.space_group_name_H-M   'P 1'
#
loop_
_entity.id
_entity.type
_entity.pdbx_description
1 polymer ?
#
loop_
_entity_poly.entity_id
_entity_poly.type
_entity_poly.pdbx_seq_one_letter_code
_entity_poly.pdbx_strand_id
1 'polypeptide(L)' 'MYFLGYHSIAIVNVRYFATEAIKLKYQDPEVLYASQLEQLAGMGFSNRAQNIAALRASFGDLNAAVERLLNSP' A
#
# COMPACT_ATOMS: atom_id res chain seq x y z
N MET A 1 17.92 -46.71 -25.52
CA MET A 1 17.49 -45.41 -26.09
C MET A 1 16.05 -45.19 -25.67
N TYR A 2 15.82 -44.46 -24.57
CA TYR A 2 14.48 -44.09 -24.06
C TYR A 2 14.36 -42.57 -24.17
N PHE A 3 13.50 -42.11 -25.06
CA PHE A 3 13.06 -40.73 -25.14
C PHE A 3 11.54 -40.77 -25.37
N LEU A 4 10.86 -39.68 -24.99
CA LEU A 4 9.41 -39.43 -24.94
C LEU A 4 8.81 -39.73 -23.55
N GLY A 5 8.23 -38.78 -22.83
CA GLY A 5 7.90 -37.40 -23.17
C GLY A 5 6.99 -36.86 -22.08
N TYR A 6 7.41 -35.75 -21.48
CA TYR A 6 6.69 -34.96 -20.50
C TYR A 6 5.22 -34.69 -20.90
N HIS A 7 4.29 -35.53 -20.45
CA HIS A 7 2.86 -35.23 -20.52
C HIS A 7 2.39 -34.82 -19.12
N SER A 8 2.03 -33.53 -19.01
CA SER A 8 1.22 -32.93 -17.94
C SER A 8 1.93 -32.36 -16.71
N ILE A 9 2.83 -31.38 -16.90
CA ILE A 9 3.30 -30.47 -15.82
C ILE A 9 2.61 -29.08 -15.82
N ALA A 10 1.61 -28.85 -16.66
CA ALA A 10 1.00 -27.52 -16.82
C ALA A 10 -0.11 -27.18 -15.80
N ILE A 11 -0.70 -28.16 -15.12
CA ILE A 11 -1.88 -27.94 -14.25
C ILE A 11 -1.57 -27.71 -12.77
N VAL A 12 -0.33 -27.93 -12.32
CA VAL A 12 0.05 -27.71 -10.91
C VAL A 12 0.44 -26.24 -10.64
N ASN A 13 0.81 -25.48 -11.68
CA ASN A 13 1.32 -24.11 -11.52
C ASN A 13 0.25 -23.01 -11.47
N VAL A 14 -1.00 -23.24 -11.92
CA VAL A 14 -2.03 -22.18 -11.90
C VAL A 14 -2.48 -21.80 -10.48
N ARG A 15 -2.42 -22.74 -9.53
CA ARG A 15 -2.93 -22.52 -8.18
C ARG A 15 -1.99 -21.72 -7.27
N TYR A 16 -0.70 -21.63 -7.63
CA TYR A 16 0.29 -20.87 -6.86
C TYR A 16 0.24 -19.36 -7.17
N PHE A 17 0.03 -18.97 -8.44
CA PHE A 17 -0.07 -17.55 -8.83
C PHE A 17 -1.25 -16.81 -8.20
N ALA A 18 -2.34 -17.51 -7.86
CA ALA A 18 -3.54 -16.88 -7.31
C ALA A 18 -3.41 -16.49 -5.81
N THR A 19 -2.47 -17.11 -5.08
CA THR A 19 -2.37 -16.90 -3.61
C THR A 19 -1.50 -15.71 -3.19
N GLU A 20 -0.57 -15.24 -4.02
CA GLU A 20 0.26 -14.07 -3.72
C GLU A 20 -0.49 -12.74 -3.83
N ALA A 21 -1.48 -12.65 -4.73
CA ALA A 21 -2.30 -11.45 -4.90
C ALA A 21 -3.18 -11.13 -3.68
N ILE A 22 -3.47 -12.13 -2.84
CA ILE A 22 -4.38 -11.98 -1.68
C ILE A 22 -3.64 -11.53 -0.42
N LYS A 23 -2.29 -11.58 -0.41
CA LYS A 23 -1.45 -11.03 0.68
C LYS A 23 -1.28 -9.51 0.61
N LEU A 24 -1.65 -8.86 -0.49
CA LEU A 24 -1.49 -7.41 -0.68
C LEU A 24 -2.61 -6.56 -0.06
N LYS A 25 -3.54 -7.16 0.68
CA LYS A 25 -4.66 -6.46 1.33
C LYS A 25 -4.46 -6.17 2.83
N TYR A 26 -3.22 -6.20 3.32
CA TYR A 26 -2.87 -5.27 4.39
C TYR A 26 -2.64 -3.93 3.70
N GLN A 27 -3.69 -3.12 3.60
CA GLN A 27 -3.60 -1.81 2.97
C GLN A 27 -2.71 -0.94 3.87
N ASP A 28 -1.42 -0.93 3.57
CA ASP A 28 -0.47 -0.05 4.23
C ASP A 28 -1.03 1.38 4.14
N PRO A 29 -1.27 2.06 5.28
CA PRO A 29 -1.77 3.43 5.26
C PRO A 29 -0.83 4.35 4.48
N GLU A 30 0.45 4.00 4.38
CA GLU A 30 1.43 4.66 3.51
C GLU A 30 1.06 4.59 2.03
N VAL A 31 0.56 3.44 1.57
CA VAL A 31 0.11 3.24 0.18
C VAL A 31 -1.28 3.85 -0.02
N LEU A 32 -2.16 3.68 0.96
CA LEU A 32 -3.53 4.21 0.96
C LEU A 32 -3.53 5.73 0.87
N TYR A 33 -2.62 6.39 1.58
CA TYR A 33 -2.51 7.84 1.63
C TYR A 33 -1.34 8.40 0.84
N ALA A 34 -0.73 7.65 -0.07
CA ALA A 34 0.47 8.06 -0.81
C ALA A 34 0.32 9.45 -1.46
N SER A 35 -0.83 9.70 -2.12
CA SER A 35 -1.14 10.98 -2.74
C SER A 35 -1.24 12.14 -1.73
N GLN A 36 -1.81 11.89 -0.55
CA GLN A 36 -1.93 12.91 0.50
C GLN A 36 -0.57 13.16 1.18
N LEU A 37 0.25 12.12 1.32
CA LEU A 37 1.61 12.24 1.86
C LEU A 37 2.50 13.08 0.95
N GLU A 38 2.39 12.93 -0.38
CA GLU A 38 3.10 13.77 -1.35
C GLU A 38 2.65 15.23 -1.27
N GLN A 39 1.33 15.48 -1.16
CA GLN A 39 0.80 16.83 -0.99
C GLN A 39 1.30 17.49 0.30
N LEU A 40 1.24 16.76 1.42
CA LEU A 40 1.76 17.21 2.71
C LEU A 40 3.27 17.49 2.65
N ALA A 41 4.05 16.62 2.00
CA ALA A 41 5.48 16.82 1.78
C ALA A 41 5.76 18.08 0.94
N GLY A 42 4.95 18.35 -0.09
CA GLY A 42 5.03 19.57 -0.89
C GLY A 42 4.68 20.85 -0.13
N MET A 43 3.87 20.76 0.92
CA MET A 43 3.54 21.88 1.83
C MET A 43 4.61 22.11 2.91
N GLY A 44 5.58 21.21 3.06
CA GLY A 44 6.64 21.29 4.08
C GLY A 44 6.53 20.25 5.21
N PHE A 45 5.44 19.46 5.25
CA PHE A 45 5.27 18.37 6.20
C PHE A 45 5.95 17.09 5.68
N SER A 46 7.25 16.99 5.87
CA SER A 46 8.06 15.84 5.43
C SER A 46 8.00 14.64 6.38
N ASN A 47 7.42 14.80 7.57
CA ASN A 47 7.28 13.72 8.55
C ASN A 47 6.11 12.80 8.20
N ARG A 48 6.40 11.73 7.43
CA ARG A 48 5.40 10.73 7.02
C ARG A 48 4.63 10.12 8.19
N ALA A 49 5.30 9.83 9.31
CA ALA A 49 4.63 9.23 10.48
C ALA A 49 3.59 10.17 11.09
N GLN A 50 3.91 11.46 11.23
CA GLN A 50 2.93 12.47 11.66
C GLN A 50 1.81 12.65 10.64
N ASN A 51 2.15 12.70 9.36
CA ASN A 51 1.16 12.84 8.29
C ASN A 51 0.17 11.67 8.29
N ILE A 52 0.64 10.42 8.44
CA ILE A 52 -0.22 9.23 8.53
C ILE A 52 -1.10 9.31 9.79
N ALA A 53 -0.55 9.74 10.94
CA ALA A 53 -1.34 9.90 12.16
C ALA A 53 -2.45 10.94 11.98
N ALA A 54 -2.14 12.06 11.32
CA ALA A 54 -3.10 13.11 10.99
C ALA A 54 -4.16 12.59 10.00
N LEU A 55 -3.77 11.95 8.92
CA LEU A 55 -4.67 11.36 7.92
C LEU A 55 -5.55 10.26 8.50
N ARG A 56 -5.04 9.44 9.42
CA ARG A 56 -5.84 8.45 10.17
C ARG A 56 -6.86 9.12 11.09
N ALA A 57 -6.48 10.19 11.77
CA ALA A 57 -7.39 10.97 12.62
C ALA A 57 -8.46 11.71 11.80
N SER A 58 -8.10 12.11 10.58
CA SER A 58 -8.96 12.81 9.61
C SER A 58 -9.74 11.88 8.68
N PHE A 59 -9.67 10.56 8.90
CA PHE A 59 -10.32 9.55 8.05
C PHE A 59 -9.97 9.66 6.55
N GLY A 60 -8.76 10.13 6.22
CA GLY A 60 -8.28 10.31 4.85
C GLY A 60 -8.49 11.70 4.26
N ASP A 61 -9.03 12.66 5.02
CA ASP A 61 -9.15 14.05 4.57
C ASP A 61 -7.82 14.80 4.70
N LEU A 62 -7.35 15.38 3.58
CA LEU A 62 -6.11 16.15 3.53
C LEU A 62 -6.20 17.44 4.36
N ASN A 63 -7.29 18.21 4.22
CA ASN A 63 -7.39 19.52 4.85
C ASN A 63 -7.43 19.39 6.38
N ALA A 64 -8.24 18.46 6.90
CA ALA A 64 -8.29 18.17 8.32
C ALA A 64 -6.96 17.61 8.85
N ALA A 65 -6.23 16.83 8.03
CA ALA A 65 -4.89 16.37 8.39
C ALA A 65 -3.89 17.54 8.48
N VAL A 66 -3.93 18.48 7.53
CA VAL A 66 -3.11 19.71 7.55
C VAL A 66 -3.44 20.55 8.79
N GLU A 67 -4.72 20.81 9.06
CA GLU A 67 -5.13 21.58 10.25
C GLU A 67 -4.63 20.93 11.53
N ARG A 68 -4.67 19.59 11.62
CA ARG A 68 -4.18 18.85 12.79
C ARG A 68 -2.67 18.87 12.93
N LEU A 69 -1.93 18.89 11.82
CA LEU A 69 -0.47 19.06 11.82
C LEU A 69 -0.08 20.49 12.21
N LEU A 70 -0.84 21.49 11.80
CA LEU A 70 -0.64 22.90 12.19
C LEU A 70 -1.01 23.16 13.66
N ASN A 71 -2.00 22.43 14.20
CA ASN A 71 -2.40 22.50 15.60
C ASN A 71 -1.61 21.52 16.51
N SER A 72 -0.74 20.68 15.96
CA SER A 72 0.17 19.85 16.77
C SER A 72 1.36 20.71 17.21
N PRO A 73 1.55 20.94 18.51
CA PRO A 73 2.62 21.80 19.04
C PRO A 73 4.02 21.22 18.85
#